data_AF-A0AAV5LQ32-F1
#
_entry.id   AF-A0AAV5LQ32-F1
#
_cell.length_a   1.000
_cell.length_b   1.000
_cell.length_c   1.000
_cell.angle_alpha   90.00
_cell.angle_beta   90.00
_cell.angle_gamma   90.00
#
_symmetry.space_group_name_H-M   'P 1'
#
loop_
_entity.id
_entity.type
_entity.pdbx_description
1 polymer ?
#
loop_
_entity_poly.entity_id
_entity_poly.type
_entity_poly.pdbx_seq_one_letter_code
_entity_poly.pdbx_strand_id
1 'polypeptide(L)' 'MVLLLHHGLIEEYDSAARLLENKSSSFAQLVAEYTTRSNSSFDH' A
#
# COMPACT_ATOMS: atom_id res chain seq x y z
N MET A 1 -5.79 9.97 6.08
CA MET A 1 -5.10 10.34 4.82
C MET A 1 -3.73 9.66 4.83
N VAL A 2 -3.22 9.31 3.67
CA VAL A 2 -1.99 8.52 3.44
C VAL A 2 -1.12 9.32 2.48
N LEU A 3 0.17 9.41 2.77
CA LEU A 3 1.17 10.06 1.93
C LEU A 3 2.26 9.03 1.63
N LEU A 4 2.42 8.69 0.35
CA LEU A 4 3.43 7.77 -0.14
C LEU A 4 4.61 8.57 -0.70
N LEU A 5 5.81 8.23 -0.25
CA LEU A 5 7.04 8.83 -0.76
C LEU A 5 7.81 7.81 -1.60
N HIS A 6 8.26 8.24 -2.78
CA HIS A 6 9.16 7.49 -3.63
C HIS A 6 10.38 8.34 -3.95
N HIS A 7 11.56 7.82 -3.60
CA HIS A 7 12.84 8.54 -3.73
C HIS A 7 12.83 9.96 -3.13
N GLY A 8 12.12 10.16 -2.02
CA GLY A 8 12.04 11.45 -1.33
C GLY A 8 11.06 12.46 -1.97
N LEU A 9 10.31 12.05 -2.98
CA LEU A 9 9.22 12.84 -3.58
C LEU A 9 7.87 12.25 -3.21
N ILE A 10 6.81 13.09 -3.20
CA ILE A 10 5.44 12.63 -3.01
C ILE A 10 5.01 11.90 -4.28
N GLU A 11 4.74 10.60 -4.15
CA GLU A 11 4.23 9.75 -5.22
C GLU A 11 2.69 9.75 -5.22
N GLU A 12 2.08 9.51 -4.06
CA GLU A 12 0.63 9.46 -3.90
C GLU A 12 0.18 10.14 -2.59
N TYR A 13 -0.98 10.80 -2.63
CA TYR A 13 -1.58 11.43 -1.47
C TYR A 13 -3.11 11.49 -1.55
N ASP A 14 -3.80 10.66 -0.77
CA ASP A 14 -5.27 10.67 -0.62
C ASP A 14 -5.68 9.91 0.67
N SER A 15 -6.97 9.69 0.89
CA SER A 15 -7.52 8.75 1.86
C SER A 15 -7.16 7.29 1.52
N ALA A 16 -6.96 6.47 2.55
CA ALA A 16 -6.63 5.06 2.37
C ALA A 16 -7.68 4.31 1.53
N ALA A 17 -8.97 4.60 1.74
CA ALA A 17 -10.05 3.99 0.98
C ALA A 17 -9.92 4.26 -0.53
N ARG A 18 -9.68 5.53 -0.92
CA ARG A 18 -9.51 5.89 -2.33
C ARG A 18 -8.26 5.28 -2.97
N LEU A 19 -7.15 5.25 -2.23
CA LEU A 19 -5.92 4.64 -2.76
C LEU A 19 -6.10 3.11 -2.93
N LEU A 20 -6.84 2.45 -2.03
CA LEU A 20 -7.12 1.01 -2.13
C LEU A 20 -8.14 0.64 -3.20
N GLU A 21 -9.08 1.54 -3.53
CA GLU A 21 -10.03 1.33 -4.64
C GLU A 21 -9.30 1.20 -5.98
N ASN A 22 -8.23 1.98 -6.18
CA ASN A 22 -7.36 1.84 -7.33
C ASN A 22 -6.31 0.76 -7.06
N LYS A 23 -6.58 -0.48 -7.50
CA LYS A 23 -5.63 -1.61 -7.38
C LYS A 23 -4.29 -1.41 -8.07
N SER A 24 -4.20 -0.43 -8.97
CA SER A 24 -2.95 -0.05 -9.64
C SER A 24 -2.16 1.02 -8.88
N SER A 25 -2.71 1.59 -7.81
CA SER A 25 -1.98 2.55 -6.97
C SER A 25 -0.78 1.89 -6.29
N SER A 26 0.29 2.65 -6.10
CA SER A 26 1.50 2.15 -5.45
C SER A 26 1.21 1.76 -4.00
N PHE A 27 0.35 2.51 -3.31
CA PHE A 27 -0.12 2.14 -1.98
C PHE A 27 -0.88 0.80 -1.96
N ALA A 28 -1.80 0.55 -2.90
CA ALA A 28 -2.56 -0.70 -2.94
C ALA A 28 -1.67 -1.92 -3.20
N GLN A 29 -0.66 -1.77 -4.05
CA GLN A 29 0.32 -2.83 -4.33
C GLN A 29 1.15 -3.17 -3.08
N LEU A 30 1.66 -2.16 -2.38
CA LEU A 30 2.42 -2.35 -1.13
C LEU A 30 1.59 -3.04 -0.05
N VAL A 31 0.31 -2.64 0.10
CA VAL A 31 -0.59 -3.29 1.06
C VAL A 31 -0.83 -4.75 0.69
N ALA A 32 -1.04 -5.05 -0.59
CA ALA A 32 -1.23 -6.43 -1.05
C ALA A 32 -0.01 -7.31 -0.76
N GLU A 33 1.20 -6.82 -1.08
CA GLU A 33 2.46 -7.53 -0.80
C GLU A 33 2.65 -7.78 0.70
N TYR A 34 2.42 -6.76 1.51
CA TYR A 34 2.52 -6.87 2.97
C TYR A 34 1.51 -7.87 3.52
N THR A 35 0.25 -7.82 3.08
CA THR A 35 -0.79 -8.75 3.55
C THR A 35 -0.44 -10.21 3.21
N THR A 36 0.05 -10.50 2.00
CA THR A 36 0.50 -11.85 1.63
C THR A 36 1.66 -12.32 2.50
N ARG A 37 2.63 -11.44 2.78
CA ARG A 37 3.78 -11.77 3.64
C ARG A 37 3.39 -11.94 5.11
N SER A 38 2.47 -11.13 5.61
CA SER A 38 1.98 -11.25 6.99
C SER A 38 1.20 -12.54 7.17
N ASN A 39 0.28 -12.90 6.27
CA ASN A 39 -0.46 -14.16 6.39
C ASN A 39 0.46 -15.37 6.41
N SER A 40 1.48 -15.40 5.54
CA SER A 40 2.47 -16.49 5.52
C SER A 40 3.40 -16.52 6.74
N SER A 41 3.52 -15.42 7.50
CA SER A 41 4.29 -15.37 8.75
C SER A 41 3.51 -15.87 9.97
N PHE A 42 2.17 -15.98 9.87
CA PHE A 42 1.29 -16.48 10.94
C PHE A 42 1.02 -17.99 10.83
N ASP A 43 1.47 -18.66 9.76
CA ASP A 43 1.36 -20.11 9.55
C ASP A 43 2.62 -20.88 10.04
N HIS A 44 3.22 -20.48 11.17
CA HIS A 44 4.30 -21.22 11.85
C HIS A 44 3.98 -21.52 13.31
#